data_AF-A0A0R2S0P3-F1
#
_entry.id   AF-A0A0R2S0P3-F1
#
_cell.length_a   1.000
_cell.length_b   1.000
_cell.length_c   1.000
_cell.angle_alpha   90.00
_cell.angle_beta   90.00
_cell.angle_gamma   90.00
#
_symmetry.space_group_name_H-M   'P 1'
#
loop_
_entity.id
_entity.type
_entity.pdbx_description
1 polymer ?
#
loop_
_entity_poly.entity_id
_entity_poly.type
_entity_poly.pdbx_seq_one_letter_code
_entity_poly.pdbx_strand_id
1 'polypeptide(L)'
;MRKASGWRLYIVLIHKTAKKTTLNKSFARGHDTDLFQKWQQGQTQDAFVNAHMIELAKTGWMSNRGRQNTASYWAKTLGQDWRLGAAYFETHLIDYDVDCNWGNWMYASGVGNDPRDRVFNTARQADMYDPQGDFRRLWLGTTTGLK
;
A
#
# COMPACT_ATOMS: atom_id res chain seq x y z
N MET A 1 5.03 13.88 -22.52
CA MET A 1 4.73 12.47 -22.85
C MET A 1 5.75 11.58 -22.15
N ARG A 2 5.43 10.98 -20.99
CA ARG A 2 6.37 10.12 -20.25
C ARG A 2 6.14 8.66 -20.66
N LYS A 3 7.22 7.99 -21.07
CA LYS A 3 7.21 6.60 -21.58
C LYS A 3 6.89 5.61 -20.45
N ALA A 4 5.65 5.16 -20.37
CA ALA A 4 5.18 4.14 -19.42
C ALA A 4 5.20 2.70 -20.02
N SER A 5 6.11 2.41 -20.96
CA SER A 5 6.07 1.17 -21.76
C SER A 5 7.20 0.17 -21.51
N GLY A 6 8.20 0.48 -20.66
CA GLY A 6 9.33 -0.42 -20.37
C GLY A 6 9.07 -1.43 -19.25
N TRP A 7 8.35 -1.03 -18.20
CA TRP A 7 8.32 -1.76 -16.93
C TRP A 7 7.30 -2.90 -16.86
N ARG A 8 6.23 -2.84 -17.67
CA ARG A 8 5.28 -3.95 -17.81
C ARG A 8 5.97 -5.23 -18.32
N LEU A 9 7.01 -5.08 -19.14
CA LEU A 9 7.87 -6.17 -19.60
C LEU A 9 8.91 -6.59 -18.55
N TYR A 10 9.45 -5.66 -17.76
CA TYR A 10 10.48 -5.97 -16.75
C TYR A 10 9.94 -6.85 -15.61
N ILE A 11 8.72 -6.59 -15.12
CA ILE A 11 8.08 -7.43 -14.10
C ILE A 11 7.77 -8.84 -14.64
N VAL A 12 7.37 -8.94 -15.92
CA VAL A 12 7.19 -10.22 -16.61
C VAL A 12 8.52 -10.94 -16.81
N LEU A 13 9.62 -10.20 -17.03
CA LEU A 13 10.97 -10.75 -17.17
C LEU A 13 11.52 -11.28 -15.85
N ILE A 14 11.35 -10.57 -14.73
CA ILE A 14 11.71 -11.09 -13.39
C ILE A 14 10.97 -12.41 -13.09
N HIS A 15 9.71 -12.54 -13.52
CA HIS A 15 8.96 -13.80 -13.40
C HIS A 15 9.53 -14.94 -14.27
N LYS A 16 10.20 -14.63 -15.39
CA LYS A 16 10.82 -15.63 -16.27
C LYS A 16 12.26 -15.98 -15.88
N THR A 17 12.98 -15.09 -15.20
CA THR A 17 14.39 -15.27 -14.82
C THR A 17 14.61 -15.64 -13.35
N ALA A 18 13.57 -15.60 -12.51
CA ALA A 18 13.61 -16.16 -11.16
C ALA A 18 13.84 -17.68 -11.22
N LYS A 19 15.12 -18.07 -11.27
CA LYS A 19 15.58 -19.45 -11.12
C LYS A 19 14.95 -20.04 -9.86
N LYS A 20 14.45 -21.28 -10.02
CA LYS A 20 13.98 -22.22 -8.99
C LYS A 20 14.78 -22.10 -7.68
N THR A 21 14.34 -21.23 -6.79
CA THR A 21 14.77 -21.22 -5.38
C THR A 21 13.67 -20.52 -4.57
N THR A 22 12.78 -21.35 -4.01
CA THR A 22 12.00 -21.08 -2.79
C THR A 22 11.30 -19.71 -2.66
N LEU A 23 10.33 -19.40 -3.51
CA LEU A 23 9.24 -18.46 -3.18
C LEU A 23 7.91 -19.03 -3.65
N ASN A 24 7.59 -20.23 -3.14
CA ASN A 24 6.34 -20.93 -3.43
C ASN A 24 5.24 -20.50 -2.43
N LYS A 25 5.11 -19.19 -2.20
CA LYS A 25 3.99 -18.63 -1.40
C LYS A 25 2.87 -18.26 -2.37
N SER A 26 1.68 -18.81 -2.15
CA SER A 26 0.46 -18.42 -2.85
C SER A 26 0.20 -16.93 -2.58
N PHE A 27 0.32 -16.08 -3.60
CA PHE A 27 0.04 -14.66 -3.48
C PHE A 27 -1.45 -14.38 -3.69
N ALA A 28 -1.95 -13.34 -3.01
CA ALA A 28 -3.28 -12.82 -3.22
C ALA A 28 -3.47 -12.39 -4.69
N ARG A 29 -4.52 -12.91 -5.34
CA ARG A 29 -4.91 -12.57 -6.73
C ARG A 29 -6.23 -11.79 -6.76
N GLY A 30 -6.57 -11.09 -5.69
CA GLY A 30 -7.75 -10.22 -5.66
C GLY A 30 -7.57 -9.06 -6.64
N HIS A 31 -8.52 -8.89 -7.55
CA HIS A 31 -8.58 -7.80 -8.53
C HIS A 31 -9.95 -7.11 -8.43
N ASP A 32 -10.38 -6.81 -7.21
CA ASP A 32 -11.64 -6.11 -6.97
C ASP A 32 -11.45 -4.61 -7.27
N THR A 33 -12.06 -4.16 -8.36
CA THR A 33 -11.96 -2.78 -8.82
C THR A 33 -12.66 -1.78 -7.90
N ASP A 34 -13.74 -2.19 -7.21
CA ASP A 34 -14.45 -1.33 -6.26
C ASP A 34 -13.60 -1.12 -5.01
N LEU A 35 -13.02 -2.19 -4.48
CA LEU A 35 -12.05 -2.08 -3.37
C LEU A 35 -10.85 -1.24 -3.75
N PHE A 36 -10.35 -1.36 -4.99
CA PHE A 36 -9.25 -0.52 -5.45
C PHE A 36 -9.63 0.96 -5.47
N GLN A 37 -10.78 1.32 -6.05
CA GLN A 37 -11.26 2.70 -6.08
C GLN A 37 -11.46 3.26 -4.66
N LYS A 38 -12.09 2.50 -3.76
CA LYS A 38 -12.28 2.90 -2.36
C LYS A 38 -10.95 3.11 -1.65
N TRP A 39 -9.97 2.25 -1.87
CA TRP A 39 -8.64 2.40 -1.29
C TRP A 39 -7.92 3.64 -1.82
N GLN A 40 -7.93 3.86 -3.14
CA GLN A 40 -7.32 5.05 -3.76
C GLN A 40 -7.97 6.36 -3.29
N GLN A 41 -9.27 6.37 -3.05
CA GLN A 41 -10.03 7.54 -2.62
C GLN A 41 -10.03 7.75 -1.09
N GLY A 42 -9.44 6.84 -0.32
CA GLY A 42 -9.50 6.88 1.15
C GLY A 42 -10.91 6.70 1.70
N GLN A 43 -11.67 5.76 1.14
CA GLN A 43 -13.06 5.42 1.51
C GLN A 43 -13.19 3.96 1.96
N THR A 44 -12.12 3.39 2.52
CA THR A 44 -12.16 2.05 3.12
C THR A 44 -12.84 2.09 4.50
N GLN A 45 -13.00 0.94 5.14
CA GLN A 45 -13.50 0.88 6.51
C GLN A 45 -12.48 1.35 7.55
N ASP A 46 -11.21 1.55 7.16
CA ASP A 46 -10.13 1.93 8.06
C ASP A 46 -9.77 3.43 7.93
N ALA A 47 -10.11 4.20 8.95
CA ALA A 47 -9.88 5.64 8.99
C ALA A 47 -8.39 6.02 8.94
N PHE A 48 -7.49 5.20 9.48
CA PHE A 48 -6.06 5.49 9.50
C PHE A 48 -5.43 5.27 8.12
N VAL A 49 -5.82 4.19 7.44
CA VAL A 49 -5.48 3.96 6.04
C VAL A 49 -6.04 5.07 5.16
N ASN A 50 -7.31 5.43 5.35
CA ASN A 50 -7.97 6.49 4.57
C ASN A 50 -7.23 7.83 4.65
N ALA A 51 -6.84 8.24 5.87
CA ALA A 51 -6.08 9.47 6.08
C ALA A 51 -4.76 9.48 5.29
N HIS A 52 -4.00 8.38 5.31
CA HIS A 52 -2.78 8.25 4.53
C HIS A 52 -3.03 8.24 3.02
N MET A 53 -4.07 7.55 2.54
CA MET A 53 -4.37 7.53 1.11
C MET A 53 -4.76 8.91 0.58
N ILE A 54 -5.48 9.70 1.38
CA ILE A 54 -5.81 11.10 1.05
C ILE A 54 -4.56 11.98 1.10
N GLU A 55 -3.68 11.81 2.09
CA GLU A 55 -2.38 12.50 2.17
C GLU A 55 -1.55 12.27 0.91
N LEU A 56 -1.40 11.01 0.49
CA LEU A 56 -0.66 10.65 -0.72
C LEU A 56 -1.28 11.27 -1.97
N ALA A 57 -2.59 11.16 -2.15
CA ALA A 57 -3.27 11.70 -3.31
C ALA A 57 -3.14 13.23 -3.42
N LYS A 58 -3.13 13.94 -2.28
CA LYS A 58 -3.06 15.41 -2.24
C LYS A 58 -1.65 15.97 -2.29
N THR A 59 -0.66 15.26 -1.75
CA THR A 59 0.69 15.80 -1.55
C THR A 59 1.77 15.08 -2.35
N GLY A 60 1.49 13.87 -2.82
CA GLY A 60 2.49 12.96 -3.35
C GLY A 60 3.45 12.41 -2.29
N TRP A 61 3.22 12.67 -1.01
CA TRP A 61 4.05 12.17 0.09
C TRP A 61 3.23 11.29 1.02
N MET A 62 3.89 10.34 1.68
CA MET A 62 3.31 9.52 2.75
C MET A 62 4.44 9.09 3.68
N SER A 63 4.22 9.20 4.99
CA SER A 63 5.18 8.72 6.00
C SER A 63 5.49 7.23 5.82
N ASN A 64 6.71 6.79 6.15
CA ASN A 64 7.09 5.37 6.04
C ASN A 64 6.12 4.44 6.81
N ARG A 65 5.65 4.90 7.98
CA ARG A 65 4.66 4.18 8.79
C ARG A 65 3.32 4.06 8.05
N GLY A 66 2.89 5.12 7.37
CA GLY A 66 1.72 5.11 6.49
C GLY A 66 1.88 4.10 5.37
N ARG A 67 3.01 4.12 4.65
CA ARG A 67 3.27 3.21 3.52
C ARG A 67 3.18 1.74 3.94
N GLN A 68 3.73 1.40 5.11
CA GLN A 68 3.65 0.04 5.66
C GLN A 68 2.22 -0.38 5.99
N ASN A 69 1.44 0.52 6.61
CA ASN A 69 0.06 0.24 6.99
C ASN A 69 -0.86 0.11 5.77
N THR A 70 -0.79 1.05 4.82
CA THR A 70 -1.62 1.04 3.62
C THR A 70 -1.31 -0.16 2.72
N ALA A 71 -0.02 -0.50 2.56
CA ALA A 71 0.40 -1.67 1.78
C ALA A 71 -0.01 -2.99 2.44
N SER A 72 0.18 -3.14 3.76
CA SER A 72 -0.26 -4.33 4.49
C SER A 72 -1.78 -4.47 4.46
N TYR A 73 -2.52 -3.37 4.64
CA TYR A 73 -3.97 -3.39 4.58
C TYR A 73 -4.47 -3.86 3.19
N TRP A 74 -3.93 -3.29 2.11
CA TRP A 74 -4.26 -3.68 0.75
C TRP A 74 -3.97 -5.17 0.48
N ALA A 75 -2.74 -5.60 0.75
CA ALA A 75 -2.30 -6.95 0.35
C ALA A 75 -2.83 -8.05 1.28
N LYS A 76 -2.93 -7.79 2.59
CA LYS A 76 -3.21 -8.82 3.59
C LYS A 76 -4.60 -8.73 4.20
N THR A 77 -5.11 -7.51 4.43
CA THR A 77 -6.46 -7.33 4.99
C THR A 77 -7.52 -7.44 3.90
N LEU A 78 -7.33 -6.75 2.77
CA LEU A 78 -8.26 -6.83 1.63
C LEU A 78 -7.96 -7.99 0.67
N GLY A 79 -6.80 -8.66 0.82
CA GLY A 79 -6.43 -9.81 -0.01
C GLY A 79 -6.27 -9.47 -1.50
N GLN A 80 -5.82 -8.26 -1.82
CA GLN A 80 -5.69 -7.78 -3.19
C GLN A 80 -4.27 -7.94 -3.73
N ASP A 81 -4.13 -7.95 -5.06
CA ASP A 81 -2.84 -8.01 -5.73
C ASP A 81 -2.00 -6.76 -5.40
N TRP A 82 -0.90 -6.98 -4.68
CA TRP A 82 0.02 -5.93 -4.22
C TRP A 82 0.61 -5.11 -5.38
N ARG A 83 0.71 -5.67 -6.59
CA ARG A 83 1.28 -4.98 -7.76
C ARG A 83 0.42 -3.80 -8.19
N LEU A 84 -0.89 -3.85 -7.95
CA LEU A 84 -1.80 -2.74 -8.21
C LEU A 84 -1.50 -1.57 -7.26
N GLY A 85 -1.26 -1.87 -5.98
CA GLY A 85 -0.85 -0.88 -4.99
C GLY A 85 0.52 -0.28 -5.27
N ALA A 86 1.51 -1.12 -5.64
CA ALA A 86 2.84 -0.67 -6.02
C ALA A 86 2.82 0.28 -7.24
N ALA A 87 2.03 -0.07 -8.26
CA ALA A 87 1.84 0.77 -9.44
C ALA A 87 1.12 2.08 -9.11
N TYR A 88 0.15 2.07 -8.20
CA TYR A 88 -0.49 3.31 -7.73
C TYR A 88 0.51 4.22 -7.01
N PHE A 89 1.35 3.66 -6.14
CA PHE A 89 2.39 4.43 -5.44
C PHE A 89 3.42 5.00 -6.41
N GLU A 90 3.81 4.26 -7.45
CA GLU A 90 4.69 4.74 -8.52
C GLU A 90 4.17 5.99 -9.22
N THR A 91 2.85 6.15 -9.38
CA THR A 91 2.28 7.32 -10.05
C THR A 91 2.08 8.52 -9.13
N HIS A 92 2.12 8.35 -7.80
CA HIS A 92 1.79 9.41 -6.83
C HIS A 92 2.99 9.87 -6.00
N LEU A 93 3.91 8.98 -5.66
CA LEU A 93 5.04 9.31 -4.80
C LEU A 93 5.98 10.32 -5.45
N ILE A 94 6.18 11.46 -4.80
CA ILE A 94 7.14 12.48 -5.21
C ILE A 94 8.59 12.01 -5.05
N ASP A 95 8.82 11.11 -4.09
CA ASP A 95 10.11 10.48 -3.78
C ASP A 95 10.19 9.05 -4.33
N TYR A 96 9.48 8.76 -5.43
CA TYR A 96 9.48 7.44 -6.03
C TYR A 96 10.89 7.00 -6.43
N ASP A 97 11.27 5.83 -5.89
CA ASP A 97 12.41 5.03 -6.31
C ASP A 97 11.93 3.61 -6.58
N VAL A 98 12.34 3.05 -7.72
CA VAL A 98 11.82 1.77 -8.22
C VAL A 98 12.16 0.61 -7.28
N ASP A 99 13.41 0.54 -6.81
CA ASP A 99 13.88 -0.57 -5.99
C ASP A 99 13.25 -0.49 -4.60
N CYS A 100 13.22 0.71 -4.02
CA CYS A 100 12.58 0.97 -2.73
C CYS A 100 11.08 0.68 -2.77
N ASN A 101 10.34 1.20 -3.76
CA ASN A 101 8.89 1.03 -3.81
C ASN A 101 8.50 -0.44 -3.97
N TRP A 102 8.97 -1.07 -5.05
CA TRP A 102 8.58 -2.44 -5.37
C TRP A 102 9.12 -3.44 -4.34
N GLY A 103 10.33 -3.22 -3.80
CA GLY A 103 10.90 -4.00 -2.71
C GLY A 103 10.07 -3.93 -1.43
N ASN A 104 9.68 -2.72 -1.00
CA ASN A 104 8.85 -2.54 0.20
C ASN A 104 7.45 -3.15 0.04
N TRP A 105 6.86 -3.07 -1.15
CA TRP A 105 5.57 -3.71 -1.43
C TRP A 105 5.65 -5.25 -1.43
N MET A 106 6.74 -5.84 -1.94
CA MET A 106 7.00 -7.28 -1.81
C MET A 106 7.13 -7.71 -0.34
N TYR A 107 7.82 -6.91 0.47
CA TYR A 107 7.95 -7.17 1.91
C TYR A 107 6.59 -7.11 2.61
N ALA A 108 5.84 -6.02 2.41
CA ALA A 108 4.54 -5.79 3.06
C ALA A 108 3.45 -6.80 2.66
N SER A 109 3.54 -7.35 1.44
CA SER A 109 2.60 -8.37 0.93
C SER A 109 2.97 -9.81 1.31
N GLY A 110 4.11 -10.03 1.95
CA GLY A 110 4.57 -11.36 2.36
C GLY A 110 5.11 -12.25 1.24
N VAL A 111 5.20 -11.74 0.00
CA VAL A 111 5.82 -12.45 -1.14
C VAL A 111 7.34 -12.30 -1.19
N GLY A 112 7.87 -11.29 -0.49
CA GLY A 112 9.31 -11.09 -0.31
C GLY A 112 9.92 -11.98 0.76
N ASN A 113 11.21 -11.79 1.01
CA ASN A 113 11.97 -12.53 2.03
C ASN A 113 11.74 -11.95 3.44
N ASP A 114 10.49 -11.95 3.93
CA ASP A 114 10.18 -11.67 5.34
C ASP A 114 10.03 -12.97 6.13
N PRO A 115 10.95 -13.29 7.07
CA PRO A 115 10.83 -14.50 7.89
C PRO A 115 9.71 -14.40 8.93
N ARG A 116 9.11 -13.22 9.14
CA ARG A 116 8.12 -12.98 10.21
C ARG A 116 6.67 -12.84 9.72
N ASP A 117 6.46 -12.84 8.40
CA ASP A 117 5.16 -12.64 7.75
C ASP A 117 4.27 -11.56 8.42
N ARG A 118 4.81 -10.36 8.60
CA ARG A 118 4.17 -9.34 9.46
C ARG A 118 2.84 -8.86 8.89
N VAL A 119 1.81 -8.82 9.73
CA VAL A 119 0.52 -8.15 9.45
C VAL A 119 0.44 -6.92 10.35
N PHE A 120 0.17 -5.75 9.76
CA PHE A 120 -0.06 -4.54 10.55
C PHE A 120 -1.52 -4.49 11.00
N ASN A 121 -1.73 -4.47 12.32
CA ASN A 121 -3.03 -4.11 12.90
C ASN A 121 -3.12 -2.58 12.89
N THR A 122 -3.85 -2.04 11.91
CA THR A 122 -4.01 -0.61 11.66
C THR A 122 -4.61 0.14 12.85
N ALA A 123 -5.54 -0.46 13.60
CA ALA A 123 -6.09 0.14 14.82
C ALA A 123 -5.00 0.36 15.88
N ARG A 124 -4.19 -0.68 16.16
CA ARG A 124 -3.06 -0.55 17.09
C ARG A 124 -2.00 0.44 16.60
N GLN A 125 -1.81 0.55 15.28
CA GLN A 125 -0.88 1.52 14.71
C GLN A 125 -1.44 2.95 14.84
N ALA A 126 -2.74 3.14 14.67
CA ALA A 126 -3.40 4.43 14.92
C ALA A 126 -3.25 4.84 16.39
N ASP A 127 -3.48 3.94 17.35
CA ASP A 127 -3.32 4.24 18.78
C ASP A 127 -1.88 4.64 19.13
N MET A 128 -0.90 4.05 18.45
CA MET A 128 0.52 4.31 18.71
C MET A 128 1.04 5.58 18.04
N TYR A 129 0.63 5.84 16.79
CA TYR A 129 1.22 6.89 15.95
C TYR A 129 0.29 8.09 15.72
N ASP A 130 -0.98 7.97 16.07
CA ASP A 130 -1.99 9.04 16.05
C ASP A 130 -2.92 8.95 17.29
N PRO A 131 -2.37 8.92 18.52
CA PRO A 131 -3.14 8.69 19.76
C PRO A 131 -4.20 9.76 19.99
N GLN A 132 -3.91 11.00 19.59
CA GLN A 132 -4.86 12.11 19.72
C GLN A 132 -5.82 12.19 18.54
N GLY A 133 -5.58 11.48 17.44
CA GLY A 133 -6.41 11.56 16.23
C GLY A 133 -6.16 12.80 15.38
N ASP A 134 -5.11 13.58 15.64
CA ASP A 134 -4.80 14.82 14.92
C ASP A 134 -4.54 14.56 13.43
N PHE A 135 -3.78 13.50 13.12
CA PHE A 135 -3.47 13.15 11.74
C PHE A 135 -4.73 12.75 10.99
N ARG A 136 -5.57 11.89 11.59
CA ARG A 136 -6.86 11.51 11.00
C ARG A 136 -7.80 12.71 10.84
N ARG A 137 -7.90 13.60 11.83
CA ARG A 137 -8.73 14.82 11.73
C ARG A 137 -8.28 15.74 10.60
N LEU A 138 -6.97 15.91 10.44
CA LEU A 138 -6.40 16.74 9.38
C LEU A 138 -6.81 16.26 7.99
N TRP A 139 -6.72 14.95 7.74
CA TRP A 139 -6.89 14.41 6.39
C TRP A 139 -8.30 13.94 6.06
N LEU A 140 -9.06 13.45 7.04
CA LEU A 140 -10.46 13.04 6.85
C LEU A 140 -11.43 14.24 6.91
N GLY A 141 -10.94 15.40 7.36
CA GLY A 141 -11.78 16.51 7.78
C GLY A 141 -12.42 16.21 9.14
N THR A 142 -12.73 17.27 9.88
CA THR A 142 -13.49 17.13 11.12
C THR A 142 -14.88 16.63 10.77
N THR A 143 -15.16 15.33 10.93
CA THR A 143 -16.55 14.91 11.20
C THR A 143 -16.88 15.41 12.60
N THR A 144 -17.30 16.67 12.66
CA THR A 144 -17.89 17.26 13.86
C THR A 144 -19.20 16.54 14.09
N GLY A 145 -19.16 15.43 14.83
CA GLY A 145 -20.36 14.75 15.31
C GLY A 145 -20.41 13.25 15.04
N LEU A 146 -19.65 12.47 15.81
CA LEU A 146 -20.18 11.29 16.48
C LEU A 146 -19.59 11.30 17.90
N LYS A 147 -20.41 11.79 18.83
CA LYS A 147 -20.29 11.50 20.27
C LYS A 147 -20.92 10.15 20.54
#